data_AF-A0A7J9MUM8-F1
#
_entry.id   AF-A0A7J9MUM8-F1
#
_cell.length_a   1.000
_cell.length_b   1.000
_cell.length_c   1.000
_cell.angle_alpha   90.00
_cell.angle_beta   90.00
_cell.angle_gamma   90.00
#
_symmetry.space_group_name_H-M   'P 1'
#
loop_
_entity.id
_entity.type
_entity.pdbx_description
1 polymer ?
#
loop_
_entity_poly.entity_id
_entity_poly.type
_entity_poly.pdbx_seq_one_letter_code
_entity_poly.pdbx_strand_id
1 'polypeptide(L)'
;MTNGYLDTIIDWIPGMKNIRIRDLPSFVRTTDPNDIMLNFVVTESERSAKASAIIVNTFDELEHDVVKALSSIFPKLYTIGPLHLLLNNIPKSSPLSSIDSNLWKEEPQCLQWLDSKEPKSVVYVNFGSITVMTANQLVEFAWGLANSKQPFFWIIRPYLVMGDSAILPPEFIEETKGRSLMASWCPQVSVLNHTAIGGFLTHNGWNSTIESISSGVPMISWPFFAEQQTNCRFACTQWGISMEIDNDVKRDEVEKLVRELMEGVKSMEMREKAMEFKKKAEEAAMLNGPSFVNLENLIKEVLL
;
A
#
# COMPACT_ATOMS: atom_id res chain seq x y z
N MET A 1 2.35 4.23 25.36
CA MET A 1 3.02 5.42 25.95
C MET A 1 2.73 6.61 25.05
N THR A 2 2.19 7.71 25.59
CA THR A 2 1.79 8.92 24.85
C THR A 2 2.65 10.15 25.22
N ASN A 3 3.83 9.93 25.84
CA ASN A 3 4.72 10.99 26.31
C ASN A 3 5.52 11.71 25.20
N GLY A 4 5.10 11.60 23.93
CA GLY A 4 5.78 12.20 22.77
C GLY A 4 7.10 11.55 22.37
N TYR A 5 7.60 10.55 23.11
CA TYR A 5 8.90 9.91 22.81
C TYR A 5 8.96 9.32 21.41
N LEU A 6 7.84 8.77 20.91
CA LEU A 6 7.76 8.17 19.58
C LEU A 6 7.90 9.20 18.44
N ASP A 7 7.72 10.50 18.72
CA ASP A 7 7.93 11.58 17.75
C ASP A 7 9.40 11.99 17.58
N THR A 8 10.30 11.41 18.37
CA THR A 8 11.75 11.66 18.28
C THR A 8 12.25 11.31 16.88
N ILE A 9 12.87 12.29 16.22
CA ILE A 9 13.55 12.12 14.94
C ILE A 9 14.90 11.45 15.20
N ILE A 10 15.23 10.47 14.36
CA ILE A 10 16.50 9.78 14.38
C ILE A 10 17.20 9.97 13.03
N ASP A 11 18.53 10.07 13.06
CA ASP A 11 19.38 10.38 11.91
C ASP A 11 20.49 9.35 11.68
N TRP A 12 20.54 8.30 12.51
CA TRP A 12 21.56 7.26 12.45
C TRP A 12 21.23 6.09 11.50
N ILE A 13 20.11 6.16 10.75
CA ILE A 13 19.77 5.14 9.75
C ILE A 13 20.08 5.70 8.35
N PRO A 14 21.14 5.20 7.68
CA PRO A 14 21.50 5.66 6.34
C PRO A 14 20.34 5.50 5.35
N GLY A 15 20.12 6.52 4.52
CA GLY A 15 19.05 6.55 3.52
C GLY A 15 17.67 6.97 4.05
N MET A 16 17.43 6.95 5.36
CA MET A 16 16.14 7.27 5.98
C MET A 16 16.16 8.63 6.72
N LYS A 17 16.28 9.72 5.97
CA LYS A 17 16.33 11.08 6.53
C LYS A 17 15.02 11.46 7.23
N ASN A 18 15.12 12.12 8.39
CA ASN A 18 13.99 12.62 9.18
C ASN A 18 12.95 11.55 9.56
N ILE A 19 13.38 10.30 9.76
CA ILE A 19 12.51 9.22 10.22
C ILE A 19 12.28 9.38 11.73
N ARG A 20 11.05 9.18 12.21
CA ARG A 20 10.75 9.18 13.65
C ARG A 20 10.70 7.76 14.19
N ILE A 21 10.83 7.59 15.50
CA ILE A 21 10.68 6.26 16.15
C ILE A 21 9.30 5.64 15.81
N ARG A 22 8.23 6.44 15.76
CA ARG A 22 6.89 6.01 15.35
C ARG A 22 6.74 5.66 13.87
N ASP A 23 7.76 5.89 13.05
CA ASP A 23 7.74 5.55 11.63
C ASP A 23 8.50 4.24 11.38
N LEU A 24 9.26 3.71 12.36
CA LEU A 24 9.94 2.41 12.26
C LEU A 24 8.95 1.23 12.28
N PRO A 25 9.29 0.05 11.72
CA PRO A 25 8.42 -1.11 11.75
C PRO A 25 7.90 -1.40 13.16
N SER A 26 6.59 -1.54 13.32
CA SER A 26 5.94 -1.62 14.64
C SER A 26 6.43 -2.78 15.53
N PHE A 27 7.03 -3.83 14.96
CA PHE A 27 7.64 -4.93 15.71
C PHE A 27 8.78 -4.49 16.64
N VAL A 28 9.42 -3.34 16.39
CA VAL A 28 10.44 -2.80 17.31
C VAL A 28 9.85 -2.03 18.49
N ARG A 29 8.53 -1.83 18.53
CA ARG A 29 7.83 -1.03 19.55
C ARG A 29 7.29 -1.88 20.68
N THR A 30 8.17 -2.64 21.31
CA THR A 30 7.84 -3.51 22.44
C THR A 30 8.73 -3.19 23.63
N THR A 31 8.24 -3.53 24.82
CA THR A 31 9.03 -3.47 26.07
C THR A 31 9.41 -4.86 26.57
N ASP A 32 8.92 -5.91 25.90
CA ASP A 32 9.26 -7.28 26.21
C ASP A 32 10.55 -7.67 25.45
N PRO A 33 11.66 -7.96 26.14
CA PRO A 33 12.88 -8.43 25.49
C PRO A 33 12.72 -9.80 24.81
N ASN A 34 11.68 -10.56 25.16
CA ASN A 34 11.38 -11.87 24.58
C ASN A 34 10.27 -11.80 23.52
N ASP A 35 9.89 -10.60 23.07
CA ASP A 35 8.89 -10.43 22.01
C ASP A 35 9.29 -11.24 20.77
N ILE A 36 8.37 -12.11 20.32
CA ILE A 36 8.63 -13.07 19.24
C ILE A 36 8.94 -12.34 17.94
N MET A 37 8.21 -11.27 17.62
CA MET A 37 8.36 -10.57 16.37
C MET A 37 9.63 -9.73 16.35
N LEU A 38 9.98 -9.07 17.46
CA LEU A 38 11.27 -8.37 17.60
C LEU A 38 12.44 -9.33 17.39
N ASN A 39 12.44 -10.46 18.10
CA ASN A 39 13.53 -11.44 18.01
C ASN A 39 13.63 -12.05 16.61
N PHE A 40 12.50 -12.30 15.96
CA PHE A 40 12.45 -12.77 14.57
C PHE A 40 13.08 -11.74 13.63
N VAL A 41 12.68 -10.47 13.66
CA VAL A 41 13.21 -9.46 12.73
C VAL A 41 14.70 -9.20 12.95
N VAL A 42 15.19 -9.23 14.19
CA VAL A 42 16.63 -9.10 14.49
C VAL A 42 17.39 -10.29 13.90
N THR A 43 16.92 -11.51 14.17
CA THR A 43 17.57 -12.74 13.67
C THR A 43 17.62 -12.77 12.14
N GLU A 44 16.51 -12.48 11.48
CA GLU A 44 16.46 -12.50 10.01
C GLU A 44 17.24 -11.34 9.38
N SER A 45 17.30 -10.18 10.03
CA SER A 45 18.18 -9.08 9.59
C SER A 45 19.66 -9.48 9.67
N GLU A 46 20.10 -10.15 10.74
CA GLU A 46 21.47 -10.68 10.83
C GLU A 46 21.75 -11.77 9.80
N ARG A 47 20.77 -12.63 9.51
CA ARG A 47 20.89 -13.68 8.49
C ARG A 47 20.95 -13.12 7.07
N SER A 48 20.28 -12.00 6.80
CA SER A 48 20.29 -11.36 5.48
C SER A 48 21.71 -11.02 5.00
N ALA A 49 22.62 -10.67 5.91
CA ALA A 49 24.03 -10.40 5.60
C ALA A 49 24.79 -11.63 5.09
N LYS A 50 24.26 -12.84 5.29
CA LYS A 50 24.82 -14.12 4.83
C LYS A 50 24.16 -14.63 3.55
N ALA A 51 23.13 -13.95 3.05
CA ALA A 51 22.43 -14.35 1.85
C ALA A 51 23.34 -14.20 0.61
N SER A 52 23.24 -15.12 -0.34
CA SER A 52 23.96 -15.02 -1.61
C SER A 52 23.50 -13.83 -2.45
N ALA A 53 22.26 -13.39 -2.25
CA ALA A 53 21.66 -12.20 -2.85
C ALA A 53 20.44 -11.75 -2.04
N ILE A 54 20.12 -10.46 -2.09
CA ILE A 54 18.89 -9.88 -1.56
C ILE A 54 18.05 -9.39 -2.73
N ILE A 55 16.79 -9.80 -2.77
CA ILE A 55 15.83 -9.44 -3.82
C ILE A 55 14.77 -8.55 -3.19
N VAL A 56 14.54 -7.36 -3.77
CA VAL A 56 13.58 -6.39 -3.24
C VAL A 56 12.58 -6.00 -4.32
N ASN A 57 11.28 -6.06 -3.99
CA ASN A 57 10.21 -5.59 -4.86
C ASN A 57 10.10 -4.06 -4.81
N THR A 58 11.11 -3.37 -5.35
CA THR A 58 11.15 -1.91 -5.50
C THR A 58 11.91 -1.56 -6.79
N PHE A 59 11.97 -0.28 -7.14
CA PHE A 59 12.79 0.23 -8.24
C PHE A 59 13.63 1.42 -7.77
N ASP A 60 14.79 1.60 -8.37
CA ASP A 60 15.83 2.50 -7.87
C ASP A 60 15.36 3.97 -7.76
N GLU A 61 14.55 4.45 -8.70
CA GLU A 61 14.03 5.81 -8.70
C GLU A 61 12.99 6.07 -7.58
N LEU A 62 12.40 5.02 -6.98
CA LEU A 62 11.46 5.17 -5.87
C LEU A 62 12.19 5.39 -4.54
N GLU A 63 13.32 4.70 -4.35
CA GLU A 63 14.00 4.56 -3.06
C GLU A 63 15.52 4.78 -3.14
N HIS A 64 15.98 5.64 -4.06
CA HIS A 64 17.41 5.82 -4.40
C HIS A 64 18.35 5.89 -3.19
N ASP A 65 18.05 6.77 -2.23
CA ASP A 65 18.88 6.97 -1.03
C ASP A 65 18.94 5.70 -0.15
N VAL A 66 17.83 4.96 -0.05
CA VAL A 66 17.73 3.71 0.72
C VAL A 66 18.42 2.57 0.00
N VAL A 67 18.18 2.40 -1.30
CA VAL A 67 18.82 1.37 -2.14
C VAL A 67 20.35 1.55 -2.12
N LYS A 68 20.83 2.80 -2.22
CA LYS A 68 22.25 3.12 -2.13
C LYS A 68 22.84 2.80 -0.75
N ALA A 69 22.09 3.04 0.32
CA ALA A 69 22.52 2.64 1.67
C ALA A 69 22.60 1.12 1.80
N LEU A 70 21.57 0.40 1.34
CA LEU A 70 21.50 -1.05 1.41
C LEU A 70 22.57 -1.73 0.54
N SER A 71 22.90 -1.19 -0.64
CA SER A 71 23.94 -1.78 -1.51
C SER A 71 25.34 -1.70 -0.91
N SER A 72 25.58 -0.79 0.04
CA SER A 72 26.84 -0.77 0.82
C SER A 72 26.94 -1.88 1.85
N ILE A 73 25.80 -2.46 2.25
CA ILE A 73 25.70 -3.56 3.22
C ILE A 73 25.58 -4.90 2.49
N PHE A 74 24.82 -4.92 1.39
CA PHE A 74 24.50 -6.10 0.60
C PHE A 74 25.07 -5.96 -0.82
N PRO A 75 26.26 -6.51 -1.11
CA PRO A 75 26.92 -6.36 -2.42
C PRO A 75 26.09 -6.90 -3.59
N LYS A 76 25.23 -7.90 -3.34
CA LYS A 76 24.32 -8.52 -4.30
C LYS A 76 22.87 -8.17 -3.97
N LEU A 77 22.52 -6.89 -4.09
CA LEU A 77 21.17 -6.38 -3.94
C LEU A 77 20.54 -6.18 -5.32
N TYR A 78 19.40 -6.82 -5.57
CA TYR A 78 18.65 -6.70 -6.82
C TYR A 78 17.26 -6.10 -6.56
N THR A 79 17.03 -4.90 -7.06
CA THR A 79 15.72 -4.26 -7.12
C THR A 79 15.00 -4.76 -8.37
N ILE A 80 13.94 -5.56 -8.20
CA ILE A 80 13.21 -6.22 -9.30
C ILE A 80 11.72 -5.84 -9.29
N GLY A 81 11.37 -4.70 -8.72
CA GLY A 81 10.00 -4.19 -8.68
C GLY A 81 9.71 -3.20 -9.82
N PRO A 82 8.43 -2.89 -10.06
CA PRO A 82 7.27 -3.55 -9.47
C PRO A 82 7.01 -4.92 -10.13
N LEU A 83 6.90 -5.97 -9.30
CA LEU A 83 6.74 -7.35 -9.79
C LEU A 83 5.53 -7.51 -10.73
N HIS A 84 4.40 -6.89 -10.40
CA HIS A 84 3.18 -7.00 -11.22
C HIS A 84 3.32 -6.35 -12.61
N LEU A 85 4.21 -5.37 -12.79
CA LEU A 85 4.52 -4.81 -14.10
C LEU A 85 5.48 -5.69 -14.88
N LEU A 86 6.47 -6.31 -14.21
CA LEU A 86 7.38 -7.26 -14.88
C LEU A 86 6.65 -8.44 -15.51
N LEU A 87 5.53 -8.88 -14.91
CA LEU A 87 4.67 -9.92 -15.48
C LEU A 87 4.12 -9.57 -16.86
N ASN A 88 4.01 -8.29 -17.22
CA ASN A 88 3.58 -7.87 -18.56
C ASN A 88 4.57 -8.28 -19.67
N ASN A 89 5.82 -8.60 -19.33
CA ASN A 89 6.80 -9.13 -20.26
C ASN A 89 6.61 -10.64 -20.55
N ILE A 90 5.74 -11.33 -19.80
CA ILE A 90 5.39 -12.73 -20.05
C ILE A 90 4.32 -12.80 -21.14
N PRO A 91 4.51 -13.59 -22.21
CA PRO A 91 3.49 -13.74 -23.25
C PRO A 91 2.16 -14.22 -22.67
N LYS A 92 1.04 -13.63 -23.08
CA LYS A 92 -0.31 -14.06 -22.64
C LYS A 92 -0.64 -15.51 -22.97
N SER A 93 0.02 -16.09 -23.98
CA SER A 93 -0.08 -17.50 -24.34
C SER A 93 0.69 -18.44 -23.42
N SER A 94 1.46 -17.90 -22.47
CA SER A 94 2.22 -18.69 -21.50
C SER A 94 1.28 -19.47 -20.58
N PRO A 95 1.60 -20.73 -20.23
CA PRO A 95 0.84 -21.48 -19.24
C PRO A 95 0.87 -20.82 -17.84
N LEU A 96 1.84 -19.94 -17.60
CA LEU A 96 1.99 -19.17 -16.36
C LEU A 96 0.92 -18.09 -16.19
N SER A 97 0.15 -17.75 -17.24
CA SER A 97 -0.96 -16.79 -17.16
C SER A 97 -2.09 -17.23 -16.22
N SER A 98 -2.11 -18.50 -15.81
CA SER A 98 -3.05 -19.05 -14.83
C SER A 98 -2.59 -18.94 -13.37
N ILE A 99 -1.36 -18.46 -13.14
CA ILE A 99 -0.76 -18.31 -11.81
C ILE A 99 -0.89 -16.83 -11.40
N ASP A 100 -1.71 -16.57 -10.39
CA ASP A 100 -1.89 -15.25 -9.81
C ASP A 100 -1.27 -15.15 -8.41
N SER A 101 -0.91 -13.92 -8.03
CA SER A 101 -0.39 -13.60 -6.68
C SER A 101 -1.52 -13.29 -5.69
N ASN A 102 -2.61 -14.06 -5.74
CA ASN A 102 -3.78 -13.87 -4.91
C ASN A 102 -4.29 -15.20 -4.33
N LEU A 103 -4.64 -15.20 -3.04
CA LEU A 103 -5.16 -16.37 -2.31
C LEU A 103 -6.68 -16.31 -2.08
N TRP A 104 -7.32 -15.20 -2.45
CA TRP A 104 -8.74 -14.95 -2.23
C TRP A 104 -9.51 -15.00 -3.54
N LYS A 105 -10.73 -15.58 -3.51
CA LYS A 105 -11.58 -15.63 -4.69
C LYS A 105 -12.04 -14.23 -5.08
N GLU A 106 -11.68 -13.80 -6.28
CA GLU A 106 -12.04 -12.47 -6.79
C GLU A 106 -13.49 -12.38 -7.24
N GLU A 107 -14.08 -11.20 -7.06
CA GLU A 107 -15.41 -10.83 -7.57
C GLU A 107 -15.26 -9.80 -8.71
N PRO A 108 -15.01 -10.25 -9.96
CA PRO A 108 -14.70 -9.36 -11.09
C PRO A 108 -15.88 -8.46 -11.50
N GLN A 109 -17.11 -8.73 -11.01
CA GLN A 109 -18.30 -7.91 -11.25
C GLN A 109 -18.11 -6.47 -10.77
N CYS A 110 -17.18 -6.21 -9.84
CA CYS A 110 -16.86 -4.85 -9.41
C CYS A 110 -16.40 -3.95 -10.56
N LEU A 111 -15.75 -4.51 -11.58
CA LEU A 111 -15.27 -3.75 -12.75
C LEU A 111 -16.45 -3.19 -13.56
N GLN A 112 -17.54 -3.96 -13.72
CA GLN A 112 -18.75 -3.50 -14.41
C GLN A 112 -19.43 -2.33 -13.70
N TRP A 113 -19.38 -2.31 -12.36
CA TRP A 113 -19.88 -1.18 -11.60
C TRP A 113 -19.00 0.05 -11.79
N LEU A 114 -17.68 -0.12 -11.86
CA LEU A 114 -16.73 0.96 -12.12
C LEU A 114 -16.86 1.55 -13.53
N ASP A 115 -17.18 0.72 -14.55
CA ASP A 115 -17.43 1.17 -15.92
C ASP A 115 -18.55 2.22 -16.02
N SER A 116 -19.49 2.21 -15.06
CA SER A 116 -20.61 3.16 -15.00
C SER A 116 -20.28 4.50 -14.32
N LYS A 117 -19.03 4.70 -13.88
CA LYS A 117 -18.61 5.86 -13.06
C LYS A 117 -17.75 6.81 -13.86
N GLU A 118 -17.85 8.09 -13.54
CA GLU A 118 -17.03 9.12 -14.15
C GLU A 118 -15.54 8.90 -13.81
N PRO A 119 -14.61 9.29 -14.69
CA PRO A 119 -13.19 9.18 -14.44
C PRO A 119 -12.79 9.85 -13.12
N LYS A 120 -11.93 9.18 -12.34
CA LYS A 120 -11.37 9.66 -11.07
C LYS A 120 -12.43 10.06 -10.03
N SER A 121 -13.62 9.47 -10.07
CA SER A 121 -14.74 9.79 -9.17
C SER A 121 -14.92 8.81 -8.01
N VAL A 122 -14.26 7.65 -8.02
CA VAL A 122 -14.45 6.59 -7.03
C VAL A 122 -13.27 6.50 -6.07
N VAL A 123 -13.54 6.43 -4.77
CA VAL A 123 -12.58 6.04 -3.75
C VAL A 123 -12.56 4.52 -3.62
N TYR A 124 -11.43 3.89 -3.89
CA TYR A 124 -11.22 2.48 -3.57
C TYR A 124 -10.78 2.34 -2.11
N VAL A 125 -11.34 1.38 -1.38
CA VAL A 125 -11.04 1.15 0.04
C VAL A 125 -10.69 -0.33 0.24
N ASN A 126 -9.46 -0.61 0.69
CA ASN A 126 -9.03 -1.95 1.07
C ASN A 126 -7.89 -1.92 2.08
N PHE A 127 -8.10 -2.54 3.24
CA PHE A 127 -7.12 -2.60 4.33
C PHE A 127 -6.25 -3.86 4.30
N GLY A 128 -6.15 -4.52 3.15
CA GLY A 128 -5.28 -5.66 2.93
C GLY A 128 -5.87 -6.97 3.44
N SER A 129 -5.03 -7.99 3.54
CA SER A 129 -5.47 -9.37 3.78
C SER A 129 -5.58 -9.75 5.26
N ILE A 130 -4.84 -9.10 6.16
CA ILE A 130 -4.67 -9.54 7.56
C ILE A 130 -4.97 -8.46 8.60
N THR A 131 -5.11 -7.19 8.19
CA THR A 131 -5.53 -6.11 9.09
C THR A 131 -6.93 -6.40 9.61
N VAL A 132 -7.11 -6.23 10.92
CA VAL A 132 -8.41 -6.27 11.59
C VAL A 132 -8.66 -4.92 12.25
N MET A 133 -9.92 -4.49 12.26
CA MET A 133 -10.35 -3.26 12.91
C MET A 133 -11.31 -3.57 14.05
N THR A 134 -11.48 -2.63 14.96
CA THR A 134 -12.57 -2.69 15.95
C THR A 134 -13.91 -2.38 15.28
N ALA A 135 -15.02 -2.81 15.89
CA ALA A 135 -16.35 -2.43 15.42
C ALA A 135 -16.55 -0.91 15.39
N ASN A 136 -15.95 -0.18 16.35
CA ASN A 136 -16.00 1.27 16.37
C ASN A 136 -15.26 1.89 15.17
N GLN A 137 -14.04 1.44 14.87
CA GLN A 137 -13.30 1.91 13.70
C GLN A 137 -14.06 1.63 12.39
N LEU A 138 -14.70 0.46 12.27
CA LEU A 138 -15.54 0.14 11.11
C LEU A 138 -16.66 1.17 10.94
N VAL A 139 -17.36 1.50 12.02
CA VAL A 139 -18.45 2.48 12.03
C VAL A 139 -17.94 3.89 11.69
N GLU A 140 -16.78 4.29 12.21
CA GLU A 140 -16.19 5.60 11.91
C GLU A 140 -15.75 5.71 10.44
N PHE A 141 -15.14 4.67 9.87
CA PHE A 141 -14.84 4.62 8.43
C PHE A 141 -16.10 4.68 7.58
N ALA A 142 -17.10 3.87 7.90
CA ALA A 142 -18.38 3.85 7.19
C ALA A 142 -19.03 5.23 7.15
N TRP A 143 -19.22 5.87 8.31
CA TRP A 143 -19.85 7.18 8.34
C TRP A 143 -18.97 8.28 7.75
N GLY A 144 -17.65 8.20 7.87
CA GLY A 144 -16.75 9.14 7.19
C GLY A 144 -16.86 9.06 5.67
N LEU A 145 -16.89 7.84 5.10
CA LEU A 145 -17.12 7.60 3.68
C LEU A 145 -18.49 8.12 3.24
N ALA A 146 -19.56 7.77 3.97
CA ALA A 146 -20.93 8.23 3.66
C ALA A 146 -21.07 9.75 3.71
N ASN A 147 -20.44 10.40 4.69
CA ASN A 147 -20.51 11.85 4.89
C ASN A 147 -19.72 12.61 3.81
N SER A 148 -18.62 12.05 3.30
CA SER A 148 -17.84 12.65 2.20
C SER A 148 -18.65 12.89 0.92
N LYS A 149 -19.76 12.16 0.77
CA LYS A 149 -20.62 12.10 -0.40
C LYS A 149 -19.96 11.60 -1.69
N GLN A 150 -18.71 11.14 -1.63
CA GLN A 150 -18.00 10.55 -2.75
C GLN A 150 -18.48 9.12 -3.04
N PRO A 151 -18.56 8.70 -4.31
CA PRO A 151 -18.68 7.28 -4.65
C PRO A 151 -17.50 6.47 -4.11
N PHE A 152 -17.76 5.26 -3.60
CA PHE A 152 -16.69 4.41 -3.09
C PHE A 152 -16.91 2.93 -3.37
N PHE A 153 -15.82 2.19 -3.54
CA PHE A 153 -15.80 0.74 -3.61
C PHE A 153 -14.99 0.19 -2.44
N TRP A 154 -15.63 -0.56 -1.54
CA TRP A 154 -15.02 -1.04 -0.31
C TRP A 154 -14.97 -2.56 -0.22
N ILE A 155 -13.76 -3.08 -0.03
CA ILE A 155 -13.53 -4.47 0.36
C ILE A 155 -13.82 -4.65 1.85
N ILE A 156 -14.94 -5.30 2.16
CA ILE A 156 -15.37 -5.64 3.52
C ILE A 156 -15.48 -7.15 3.66
N ARG A 157 -14.76 -7.70 4.64
CA ARG A 157 -14.65 -9.16 4.83
C ARG A 157 -15.30 -9.56 6.15
N PRO A 158 -15.91 -10.75 6.24
CA PRO A 158 -16.58 -11.19 7.47
C PRO A 158 -15.70 -11.08 8.71
N TYR A 159 -14.41 -11.42 8.63
CA TYR A 159 -13.45 -11.38 9.74
C TYR A 159 -12.60 -10.11 9.79
N LEU A 160 -13.03 -9.04 9.11
CA LEU A 160 -12.34 -7.75 9.16
C LEU A 160 -12.47 -7.12 10.56
N VAL A 161 -13.48 -7.50 11.34
CA VAL A 161 -13.68 -7.03 12.71
C VAL A 161 -13.10 -8.02 13.72
N MET A 162 -12.33 -7.52 14.69
CA MET A 162 -11.75 -8.35 15.74
C MET A 162 -12.83 -9.01 16.59
N GLY A 163 -12.96 -10.33 16.48
CA GLY A 163 -13.87 -11.14 17.31
C GLY A 163 -15.34 -11.09 16.93
N ASP A 164 -15.71 -10.44 15.82
CA ASP A 164 -17.09 -10.30 15.35
C ASP A 164 -17.16 -10.29 13.81
N SER A 165 -18.38 -10.42 13.28
CA SER A 165 -18.66 -10.19 11.88
C SER A 165 -18.65 -8.68 11.55
N ALA A 166 -18.15 -8.32 10.36
CA ALA A 166 -18.18 -6.94 9.87
C ALA A 166 -19.61 -6.51 9.49
N ILE A 167 -20.43 -6.19 10.51
CA ILE A 167 -21.81 -5.74 10.35
C ILE A 167 -21.83 -4.22 10.28
N LEU A 168 -22.32 -3.70 9.16
CA LEU A 168 -22.56 -2.28 8.96
C LEU A 168 -23.99 -1.90 9.36
N PRO A 169 -24.23 -0.68 9.89
CA PRO A 169 -25.57 -0.23 10.25
C PRO A 169 -26.52 -0.21 9.03
N PRO A 170 -27.78 -0.64 9.15
CA PRO A 170 -28.75 -0.56 8.04
C PRO A 170 -28.92 0.86 7.48
N GLU A 171 -28.84 1.87 8.34
CA GLU A 171 -28.93 3.29 7.97
C GLU A 171 -27.79 3.71 7.03
N PHE A 172 -26.59 3.13 7.22
CA PHE A 172 -25.46 3.37 6.33
C PHE A 172 -25.72 2.79 4.93
N ILE A 173 -26.25 1.57 4.85
CA ILE A 173 -26.55 0.92 3.56
C ILE A 173 -27.57 1.73 2.76
N GLU A 174 -28.61 2.26 3.42
CA GLU A 174 -29.60 3.10 2.74
C GLU A 174 -29.01 4.47 2.34
N GLU A 175 -28.19 5.10 3.18
CA GLU A 175 -27.59 6.41 2.89
C GLU A 175 -26.56 6.38 1.74
N THR A 176 -25.86 5.25 1.56
CA THR A 176 -24.85 5.09 0.50
C THR A 176 -25.38 4.42 -0.76
N LYS A 177 -26.67 4.09 -0.78
CA LYS A 177 -27.35 3.44 -1.90
C LYS A 177 -27.11 4.19 -3.21
N GLY A 178 -26.71 3.44 -4.23
CA GLY A 178 -26.37 3.96 -5.57
C GLY A 178 -24.97 4.58 -5.70
N ARG A 179 -24.27 4.87 -4.61
CA ARG A 179 -22.92 5.47 -4.61
C ARG A 179 -21.84 4.55 -4.04
N SER A 180 -22.21 3.49 -3.32
CA SER A 180 -21.28 2.50 -2.81
C SER A 180 -21.39 1.15 -3.53
N LEU A 181 -20.26 0.47 -3.66
CA LEU A 181 -20.19 -0.97 -3.87
C LEU A 181 -19.42 -1.61 -2.71
N MET A 182 -19.85 -2.77 -2.24
CA MET A 182 -19.14 -3.57 -1.26
C MET A 182 -18.92 -4.98 -1.83
N ALA A 183 -17.73 -5.52 -1.61
CA ALA A 183 -17.37 -6.89 -2.01
C ALA A 183 -16.45 -7.52 -0.96
N SER A 184 -16.34 -8.85 -0.99
CA SER A 184 -15.42 -9.56 -0.09
C SER A 184 -13.98 -9.55 -0.60
N TRP A 185 -13.79 -9.49 -1.92
CA TRP A 185 -12.48 -9.36 -2.57
C TRP A 185 -12.61 -8.89 -4.02
N CYS A 186 -11.50 -8.45 -4.64
CA CYS A 186 -11.49 -7.95 -6.02
C CYS A 186 -10.13 -8.17 -6.72
N PRO A 187 -10.08 -8.10 -8.07
CA PRO A 187 -8.83 -8.00 -8.82
C PRO A 187 -8.21 -6.61 -8.59
N GLN A 188 -7.51 -6.41 -7.47
CA GLN A 188 -7.04 -5.10 -7.00
C GLN A 188 -6.22 -4.33 -8.05
N VAL A 189 -5.29 -4.98 -8.75
CA VAL A 189 -4.48 -4.34 -9.80
C VAL A 189 -5.36 -3.80 -10.94
N SER A 190 -6.39 -4.55 -11.35
CA SER A 190 -7.34 -4.10 -12.37
C SER A 190 -8.22 -2.96 -11.86
N VAL A 191 -8.63 -3.00 -10.59
CA VAL A 191 -9.39 -1.93 -9.95
C VAL A 191 -8.56 -0.65 -9.88
N LEU A 192 -7.33 -0.69 -9.37
CA LEU A 192 -6.45 0.48 -9.25
C LEU A 192 -6.12 1.09 -10.62
N ASN A 193 -5.99 0.28 -11.67
CA ASN A 193 -5.79 0.77 -13.03
C ASN A 193 -7.07 1.27 -13.73
N HIS A 194 -8.24 1.09 -13.11
CA HIS A 194 -9.51 1.51 -13.70
C HIS A 194 -9.65 3.03 -13.70
N THR A 195 -10.11 3.61 -14.82
CA THR A 195 -10.19 5.08 -15.02
C THR A 195 -11.07 5.79 -13.99
N ALA A 196 -12.12 5.13 -13.49
CA ALA A 196 -12.98 5.63 -12.43
C ALA A 196 -12.29 5.84 -11.08
N ILE A 197 -11.19 5.14 -10.78
CA ILE A 197 -10.53 5.27 -9.48
C ILE A 197 -9.83 6.63 -9.37
N GLY A 198 -10.28 7.40 -8.37
CA GLY A 198 -9.73 8.70 -8.03
C GLY A 198 -8.76 8.64 -6.85
N GLY A 199 -8.85 7.64 -5.99
CA GLY A 199 -8.00 7.55 -4.81
C GLY A 199 -8.13 6.22 -4.08
N PHE A 200 -7.15 5.91 -3.25
CA PHE A 200 -7.07 4.64 -2.54
C PHE A 200 -6.88 4.81 -1.03
N LEU A 201 -7.91 4.46 -0.26
CA LEU A 201 -7.82 4.35 1.20
C LEU A 201 -7.29 2.95 1.56
N THR A 202 -6.10 2.91 2.15
CA THR A 202 -5.35 1.67 2.35
C THR A 202 -4.63 1.64 3.69
N HIS A 203 -4.37 0.44 4.20
CA HIS A 203 -3.44 0.21 5.31
C HIS A 203 -1.96 0.46 4.94
N ASN A 204 -1.68 0.67 3.65
CA ASN A 204 -0.36 0.96 3.11
C ASN A 204 0.69 -0.14 3.34
N GLY A 205 0.26 -1.41 3.30
CA GLY A 205 1.18 -2.55 3.17
C GLY A 205 1.87 -2.55 1.80
N TRP A 206 3.08 -3.10 1.72
CA TRP A 206 3.98 -2.87 0.58
C TRP A 206 3.40 -3.20 -0.80
N ASN A 207 2.70 -4.32 -0.95
CA ASN A 207 2.10 -4.70 -2.23
C ASN A 207 1.02 -3.70 -2.69
N SER A 208 0.14 -3.28 -1.78
CA SER A 208 -0.87 -2.25 -2.08
C SER A 208 -0.23 -0.90 -2.41
N THR A 209 0.86 -0.55 -1.72
CA THR A 209 1.61 0.68 -1.97
C THR A 209 2.22 0.68 -3.37
N ILE A 210 2.95 -0.38 -3.74
CA ILE A 210 3.60 -0.45 -5.05
C ILE A 210 2.59 -0.56 -6.20
N GLU A 211 1.45 -1.24 -6.00
CA GLU A 211 0.36 -1.29 -6.97
C GLU A 211 -0.29 0.09 -7.17
N SER A 212 -0.54 0.85 -6.09
CA SER A 212 -1.09 2.20 -6.19
C SER A 212 -0.14 3.16 -6.91
N ILE A 213 1.15 3.06 -6.62
CA ILE A 213 2.21 3.82 -7.29
C ILE A 213 2.23 3.51 -8.79
N SER A 214 2.28 2.22 -9.17
CA SER A 214 2.25 1.79 -10.56
C SER A 214 0.97 2.16 -11.29
N SER A 215 -0.15 2.33 -10.58
CA SER A 215 -1.42 2.76 -11.16
C SER A 215 -1.56 4.29 -11.24
N GLY A 216 -0.70 5.05 -10.57
CA GLY A 216 -0.77 6.51 -10.52
C GLY A 216 -1.92 7.02 -9.65
N VAL A 217 -2.28 6.26 -8.62
CA VAL A 217 -3.41 6.55 -7.73
C VAL A 217 -2.89 7.10 -6.41
N PRO A 218 -3.30 8.32 -5.99
CA PRO A 218 -2.95 8.86 -4.68
C PRO A 218 -3.70 8.14 -3.56
N MET A 219 -3.13 8.16 -2.37
CA MET A 219 -3.61 7.35 -1.24
C MET A 219 -4.09 8.18 -0.06
N ILE A 220 -4.90 7.55 0.78
CA ILE A 220 -4.99 7.86 2.20
C ILE A 220 -4.49 6.62 2.94
N SER A 221 -3.53 6.80 3.83
CA SER A 221 -2.87 5.72 4.56
C SER A 221 -3.38 5.62 5.99
N TRP A 222 -3.81 4.43 6.39
CA TRP A 222 -4.16 4.06 7.76
C TRP A 222 -3.26 2.92 8.25
N PRO A 223 -2.01 3.22 8.65
CA PRO A 223 -1.02 2.19 8.95
C PRO A 223 -1.31 1.49 10.29
N PHE A 224 -1.49 0.17 10.23
CA PHE A 224 -1.87 -0.65 11.39
C PHE A 224 -0.64 -1.28 12.09
N PHE A 225 0.21 -2.00 11.35
CA PHE A 225 1.32 -2.78 11.92
C PHE A 225 2.43 -3.10 10.89
N ALA A 226 3.40 -3.92 11.31
CA ALA A 226 4.59 -4.27 10.54
C ALA A 226 5.30 -3.01 10.00
N GLU A 227 5.60 -2.97 8.71
CA GLU A 227 6.28 -1.88 8.01
C GLU A 227 5.35 -0.75 7.54
N GLN A 228 4.03 -0.86 7.76
CA GLN A 228 3.04 0.07 7.22
C GLN A 228 3.26 1.51 7.66
N GLN A 229 3.73 1.74 8.89
CA GLN A 229 4.08 3.09 9.36
C GLN A 229 5.27 3.68 8.58
N THR A 230 6.24 2.84 8.22
CA THR A 230 7.39 3.25 7.39
C THR A 230 6.92 3.59 5.99
N ASN A 231 6.11 2.73 5.38
CA ASN A 231 5.52 2.97 4.06
C ASN A 231 4.70 4.27 4.07
N CYS A 232 3.89 4.49 5.12
CA CYS A 232 3.04 5.68 5.26
C CYS A 232 3.89 6.94 5.34
N ARG A 233 4.98 6.90 6.12
CA ARG A 233 5.92 8.02 6.21
C ARG A 233 6.53 8.36 4.85
N PHE A 234 6.99 7.37 4.09
CA PHE A 234 7.55 7.60 2.76
C PHE A 234 6.49 8.15 1.79
N ALA A 235 5.30 7.55 1.77
CA ALA A 235 4.20 7.99 0.92
C ALA A 235 3.75 9.43 1.21
N CYS A 236 3.71 9.83 2.49
CA CYS A 236 3.31 11.18 2.87
C CYS A 236 4.42 12.23 2.65
N THR A 237 5.68 11.88 2.90
CA THR A 237 6.77 12.89 2.99
C THR A 237 7.78 12.84 1.85
N GLN A 238 8.20 11.66 1.43
CA GLN A 238 9.23 11.51 0.39
C GLN A 238 8.59 11.52 -1.00
N TRP A 239 7.52 10.77 -1.17
CA TRP A 239 6.82 10.66 -2.45
C TRP A 239 5.71 11.70 -2.59
N GLY A 240 5.13 12.15 -1.47
CA GLY A 240 4.07 13.16 -1.46
C GLY A 240 2.80 12.72 -2.20
N ILE A 241 2.45 11.44 -2.10
CA ILE A 241 1.31 10.81 -2.77
C ILE A 241 0.25 10.30 -1.79
N SER A 242 0.39 10.59 -0.49
CA SER A 242 -0.53 10.12 0.54
C SER A 242 -0.76 11.13 1.65
N MET A 243 -1.87 10.96 2.37
CA MET A 243 -2.18 11.59 3.65
C MET A 243 -2.44 10.51 4.70
N GLU A 244 -2.02 10.74 5.94
CA GLU A 244 -2.15 9.78 7.05
C GLU A 244 -3.48 9.98 7.81
N ILE A 245 -4.15 8.89 8.17
CA ILE A 245 -5.27 8.83 9.14
C ILE A 245 -4.73 8.34 10.49
N ASP A 246 -5.15 8.97 11.59
CA ASP A 246 -4.82 8.51 12.94
C ASP A 246 -5.42 7.12 13.26
N ASN A 247 -4.77 6.37 14.15
CA ASN A 247 -5.29 5.08 14.59
C ASN A 247 -6.58 5.20 15.44
N ASP A 248 -6.76 6.32 16.15
CA ASP A 248 -8.04 6.71 16.75
C ASP A 248 -8.98 7.33 15.70
N VAL A 249 -9.37 6.51 14.73
CA VAL A 249 -10.16 6.91 13.56
C VAL A 249 -11.43 7.65 13.98
N LYS A 250 -11.62 8.86 13.44
CA LYS A 250 -12.86 9.65 13.57
C LYS A 250 -13.49 9.87 12.20
N ARG A 251 -14.82 9.73 12.10
CA ARG A 251 -15.58 9.93 10.85
C ARG A 251 -15.35 11.31 10.23
N ASP A 252 -15.22 12.35 11.03
CA ASP A 252 -15.00 13.73 10.54
C ASP A 252 -13.62 13.88 9.88
N GLU A 253 -12.62 13.18 10.41
CA GLU A 253 -11.28 13.13 9.83
C GLU A 253 -11.29 12.34 8.52
N VAL A 254 -11.92 11.15 8.51
CA VAL A 254 -12.09 10.33 7.31
C VAL A 254 -12.81 11.11 6.22
N GLU A 255 -13.95 11.75 6.55
CA GLU A 255 -14.68 12.59 5.61
C GLU A 255 -13.79 13.68 5.01
N LYS A 256 -13.11 14.44 5.87
CA LYS A 256 -12.25 15.55 5.45
C LYS A 256 -11.14 15.08 4.51
N LEU A 257 -10.47 13.99 4.85
CA LEU A 257 -9.37 13.45 4.04
C LEU A 257 -9.85 12.87 2.72
N VAL A 258 -11.00 12.20 2.71
CA VAL A 258 -11.62 11.70 1.47
C VAL A 258 -11.99 12.87 0.55
N ARG A 259 -12.61 13.92 1.07
CA ARG A 259 -12.89 15.14 0.29
C ARG A 259 -11.61 15.79 -0.23
N GLU A 260 -10.58 15.91 0.61
CA GLU A 260 -9.30 16.49 0.20
C GLU A 260 -8.60 15.66 -0.89
N LEU A 261 -8.64 14.32 -0.79
CA LEU A 261 -8.07 13.43 -1.79
C LEU A 261 -8.78 13.55 -3.15
N MET A 262 -10.10 13.71 -3.14
CA MET A 262 -10.91 13.70 -4.36
C MET A 262 -11.00 15.07 -5.03
N GLU A 263 -11.22 16.13 -4.25
CA GLU A 263 -11.56 17.48 -4.74
C GLU A 263 -10.70 18.60 -4.13
N GLY A 264 -9.85 18.26 -3.17
CA GLY A 264 -9.05 19.24 -2.42
C GLY A 264 -7.87 19.83 -3.18
N VAL A 265 -7.28 20.86 -2.59
CA VAL A 265 -6.14 21.59 -3.17
C VAL A 265 -4.92 20.67 -3.32
N LYS A 266 -4.69 19.78 -2.33
CA LYS A 266 -3.59 18.81 -2.37
C LYS A 266 -3.81 17.69 -3.37
N SER A 267 -5.06 17.45 -3.81
CA SER A 267 -5.39 16.35 -4.73
C SER A 267 -4.58 16.45 -6.02
N MET A 268 -4.50 17.64 -6.62
CA MET A 268 -3.79 17.83 -7.89
C MET A 268 -2.30 17.52 -7.75
N GLU A 269 -1.64 18.04 -6.72
CA GLU A 269 -0.21 17.78 -6.49
C GLU A 269 0.08 16.29 -6.26
N MET A 270 -0.72 15.62 -5.43
CA MET A 270 -0.55 14.18 -5.18
C MET A 270 -0.77 13.35 -6.44
N ARG A 271 -1.74 13.73 -7.29
CA ARG A 271 -2.00 13.05 -8.57
C ARG A 271 -0.86 13.24 -9.55
N GLU A 272 -0.31 14.44 -9.66
CA GLU A 272 0.84 14.70 -10.53
C GLU A 272 2.05 13.86 -10.11
N LYS A 273 2.37 13.83 -8.81
CA LYS A 273 3.46 12.99 -8.28
C LYS A 273 3.19 11.50 -8.47
N ALA A 274 1.96 11.03 -8.21
CA ALA A 274 1.59 9.64 -8.42
C ALA A 274 1.77 9.23 -9.91
N MET A 275 1.40 10.11 -10.84
CA MET A 275 1.60 9.87 -12.27
C MET A 275 3.08 9.90 -12.67
N GLU A 276 3.91 10.74 -12.04
CA GLU A 276 5.37 10.73 -12.25
C GLU A 276 5.97 9.38 -11.81
N PHE A 277 5.63 8.90 -10.62
CA PHE A 277 6.12 7.62 -10.14
C PHE A 277 5.56 6.44 -10.93
N LYS A 278 4.31 6.50 -11.41
CA LYS A 278 3.78 5.51 -12.36
C LYS A 278 4.67 5.37 -13.59
N LYS A 279 5.03 6.50 -14.22
CA LYS A 279 5.90 6.49 -15.40
C LYS A 279 7.26 5.86 -15.08
N LYS A 280 7.87 6.23 -13.96
CA LYS A 280 9.15 5.64 -13.51
C LYS A 280 9.03 4.13 -13.25
N ALA A 281 7.93 3.69 -12.65
CA ALA A 281 7.64 2.28 -12.41
C ALA A 281 7.51 1.49 -13.74
N GLU A 282 6.84 2.06 -14.74
CA GLU A 282 6.73 1.48 -16.08
C GLU A 282 8.09 1.41 -16.79
N GLU A 283 8.89 2.48 -16.72
CA GLU A 283 10.26 2.54 -17.27
C GLU A 283 11.21 1.55 -16.58
N ALA A 284 11.07 1.33 -15.27
CA ALA A 284 11.86 0.36 -14.54
C ALA A 284 11.58 -1.09 -14.98
N ALA A 285 10.30 -1.41 -15.22
CA ALA A 285 9.83 -2.77 -15.49
C ALA A 285 9.72 -3.14 -16.98
N MET A 286 9.84 -2.19 -17.90
CA MET A 286 9.80 -2.49 -19.34
C MET A 286 10.99 -3.36 -19.77
N LEU A 287 10.92 -3.93 -20.97
CA LEU A 287 12.01 -4.70 -21.56
C LEU A 287 13.30 -3.85 -21.59
N ASN A 288 14.38 -4.39 -21.04
CA ASN A 288 15.67 -3.71 -20.83
C ASN A 288 15.65 -2.52 -19.83
N GLY A 289 14.55 -2.32 -19.09
CA GLY A 289 14.48 -1.38 -17.98
C GLY A 289 15.33 -1.85 -16.79
N PRO A 290 15.74 -0.94 -15.86
CA PRO A 290 16.59 -1.26 -14.73
C PRO A 290 16.17 -2.51 -13.92
N SER A 291 14.90 -2.63 -13.55
CA SER A 291 14.40 -3.78 -12.78
C SER A 291 14.38 -5.06 -13.60
N PHE A 292 14.09 -4.97 -14.91
CA PHE A 292 14.17 -6.10 -15.83
C PHE A 292 15.62 -6.61 -15.95
N VAL A 293 16.58 -5.70 -16.12
CA VAL A 293 18.01 -6.01 -16.20
C VAL A 293 18.50 -6.62 -14.87
N ASN A 294 18.06 -6.09 -13.73
CA ASN A 294 18.38 -6.67 -12.42
C ASN A 294 17.84 -8.09 -12.27
N LEU A 295 16.63 -8.38 -12.77
CA LEU A 295 16.09 -9.73 -12.80
C LEU A 295 16.95 -10.66 -13.69
N GLU A 296 17.37 -10.21 -14.88
CA GLU A 296 18.26 -11.01 -15.73
C GLU A 296 19.62 -11.28 -15.06
N ASN A 297 20.20 -10.28 -14.41
CA ASN A 297 21.47 -10.41 -13.72
C ASN A 297 21.36 -11.37 -12.53
N LEU A 298 20.29 -11.26 -11.74
CA LEU A 298 19.98 -12.21 -10.68
C LEU A 298 19.95 -13.66 -11.21
N ILE A 299 19.27 -13.89 -12.32
CA ILE A 299 19.19 -15.23 -12.94
C ILE A 299 20.58 -15.71 -13.35
N LYS A 300 21.35 -14.87 -14.05
CA LYS A 300 22.69 -15.21 -14.59
C LYS A 300 23.77 -15.38 -13.52
N GLU A 301 23.71 -14.62 -12.43
CA GLU A 301 24.81 -14.50 -11.46
C GLU A 301 24.57 -15.28 -10.16
N VAL A 302 23.33 -15.77 -9.94
CA VAL A 302 22.92 -16.41 -8.69
C VAL A 302 22.18 -17.73 -8.91
N LEU A 303 21.29 -17.82 -9.91
CA LEU A 303 20.41 -18.99 -10.09
C LEU A 303 20.94 -20.01 -11.11
N LEU A 304 21.82 -19.58 -12.02
CA LEU A 304 22.50 -20.41 -13.02
C LEU A 304 23.98 -20.59 -12.64
#